data_AF-A0A919PMB0-F1
#
_entry.id   AF-A0A919PMB0-F1
#
_cell.length_a   1.000
_cell.length_b   1.000
_cell.length_c   1.000
_cell.angle_alpha   90.00
_cell.angle_beta   90.00
_cell.angle_gamma   90.00
#
_symmetry.space_group_name_H-M   'P 1'
#
loop_
_entity.id
_entity.type
_entity.pdbx_description
1 polymer ?
#
loop_
_entity_poly.entity_id
_entity_poly.type
_entity_poly.pdbx_seq_one_letter_code
_entity_poly.pdbx_strand_id
1 'polypeptide(L)'
;MSNPAGSSVPRRQLGRLLKEAREKVGVTVPAAASEIEVGRSKIYRIEAGEAPLKKVEVLALARLYGVEASMTDVLVALAAETKAQGWWATFDGAMPDWFELYVSLEAAASELRQYEPVIVPGLLQTEEYAAALFQAFPENTDEQVARLTALRMQRQRLLARRAPRPPALDVILDEGVLRRPIAGMQGSSGALLGHRTPRTCTCGYSRSRRARTARRRAARS
;
A
#
# COMPACT_ATOMS: atom_id res chain seq x y z
N MET A 1 21.55 -17.02 -5.63
CA MET A 1 20.42 -17.23 -6.54
C MET A 1 19.57 -15.97 -6.51
N SER A 2 19.88 -15.01 -7.37
CA SER A 2 19.23 -13.69 -7.37
C SER A 2 17.81 -13.81 -7.92
N ASN A 3 16.84 -13.35 -7.15
CA ASN A 3 15.47 -13.11 -7.60
C ASN A 3 15.27 -11.60 -7.77
N PRO A 4 15.69 -10.96 -8.89
CA PRO A 4 15.61 -9.52 -9.00
C PRO A 4 14.28 -9.08 -9.64
N ALA A 5 13.14 -9.60 -9.14
CA ALA A 5 11.81 -9.00 -9.24
C ALA A 5 10.75 -10.01 -8.79
N GLY A 6 10.40 -10.01 -7.50
CA GLY A 6 9.14 -10.57 -7.05
C GLY A 6 7.97 -10.03 -7.89
N SER A 7 6.98 -10.88 -8.14
CA SER A 7 5.74 -10.51 -8.83
C SER A 7 5.04 -9.36 -8.08
N SER A 8 4.99 -8.16 -8.68
CA SER A 8 4.29 -7.01 -8.09
C SER A 8 2.79 -7.12 -8.33
N VAL A 9 1.98 -6.47 -7.49
CA VAL A 9 0.52 -6.50 -7.60
C VAL A 9 0.00 -6.06 -8.97
N PRO A 10 0.49 -4.94 -9.56
CA PRO A 10 0.11 -4.57 -10.92
C PRO A 10 0.43 -5.65 -11.95
N ARG A 11 1.55 -6.38 -11.76
CA ARG A 11 1.98 -7.46 -12.66
C ARG A 11 1.06 -8.68 -12.56
N ARG A 12 0.65 -9.06 -11.35
CA ARG A 12 -0.35 -10.13 -11.14
C ARG A 12 -1.72 -9.76 -11.70
N GLN A 13 -2.15 -8.52 -11.46
CA GLN A 13 -3.42 -8.03 -11.96
C GLN A 13 -3.44 -7.98 -13.49
N LEU A 14 -2.37 -7.50 -14.12
CA LEU A 14 -2.19 -7.52 -15.56
C LEU A 14 -2.25 -8.95 -16.11
N GLY A 15 -1.48 -9.87 -15.52
CA GLY A 15 -1.48 -11.29 -15.90
C GLY A 15 -2.86 -11.93 -15.81
N ARG A 16 -3.57 -11.70 -14.70
CA ARG A 16 -4.94 -12.19 -14.49
C ARG A 16 -5.91 -11.65 -15.53
N LEU A 17 -5.94 -10.33 -15.76
CA LEU A 17 -6.86 -9.72 -16.72
C LEU A 17 -6.59 -10.18 -18.15
N LEU A 18 -5.33 -10.33 -18.54
CA LEU A 18 -4.96 -10.85 -19.86
C LEU A 18 -5.36 -12.32 -20.02
N LYS A 19 -5.18 -13.15 -18.97
CA LYS A 19 -5.63 -14.54 -18.97
C LYS A 19 -7.14 -14.64 -19.10
N GLU A 20 -7.90 -13.87 -18.32
CA GLU A 20 -9.36 -13.82 -18.39
C GLU A 20 -9.84 -13.38 -19.78
N ALA A 21 -9.23 -12.34 -20.36
CA ALA A 21 -9.55 -11.89 -21.72
C ALA A 21 -9.27 -12.98 -22.77
N ARG A 22 -8.11 -13.65 -22.68
CA ARG A 22 -7.72 -14.75 -23.58
C ARG A 22 -8.71 -15.92 -23.51
N GLU A 23 -9.03 -16.36 -22.30
CA GLU A 23 -9.94 -17.49 -22.06
C GLU A 23 -11.37 -17.18 -22.54
N LYS A 24 -11.83 -15.93 -22.35
CA LYS A 24 -13.15 -15.49 -22.80
C LYS A 24 -13.37 -15.63 -24.31
N VAL A 25 -12.32 -15.40 -25.11
CA VAL A 25 -12.38 -15.54 -26.59
C VAL A 25 -11.83 -16.88 -27.10
N GLY A 26 -11.44 -17.79 -26.19
CA GLY A 26 -10.94 -19.12 -26.55
C GLY A 26 -9.57 -19.14 -27.24
N VAL A 27 -8.79 -18.06 -27.14
CA VAL A 27 -7.45 -17.99 -27.75
C VAL A 27 -6.47 -18.90 -27.00
N THR A 28 -5.72 -19.71 -27.73
CA THR A 28 -4.75 -20.64 -27.14
C THR A 28 -3.44 -19.93 -26.75
N VAL A 29 -2.73 -20.47 -25.77
CA VAL A 29 -1.41 -19.95 -25.37
C VAL A 29 -0.41 -19.91 -26.55
N PRO A 30 -0.32 -20.93 -27.43
CA PRO A 30 0.51 -20.85 -28.63
C PRO A 30 0.13 -19.70 -29.56
N ALA A 31 -1.17 -19.46 -29.80
CA ALA A 31 -1.61 -18.36 -30.66
C ALA A 31 -1.26 -16.99 -30.07
N ALA A 32 -1.48 -16.79 -28.77
CA ALA A 32 -1.05 -15.58 -28.07
C ALA A 32 0.48 -15.40 -28.09
N ALA A 33 1.24 -16.49 -27.99
CA ALA A 33 2.70 -16.46 -28.07
C ALA A 33 3.19 -16.04 -29.46
N SER A 34 2.54 -16.53 -30.52
CA SER A 34 2.82 -16.14 -31.90
C SER A 34 2.53 -14.67 -32.19
N GLU A 35 1.42 -14.14 -31.68
CA GLU A 35 1.01 -12.74 -31.90
C GLU A 35 2.07 -11.73 -31.43
N ILE A 36 2.76 -12.02 -30.32
CA ILE A 36 3.81 -11.14 -29.77
C ILE A 36 5.22 -11.68 -30.00
N GLU A 37 5.39 -12.70 -30.84
CA GLU A 37 6.67 -13.31 -31.22
C GLU A 37 7.52 -13.79 -30.02
N VAL A 38 6.89 -14.51 -29.09
CA VAL A 38 7.56 -15.07 -27.89
C VAL A 38 7.38 -16.57 -27.75
N GLY A 39 8.19 -17.21 -26.91
CA GLY A 39 7.97 -18.59 -26.52
C GLY A 39 6.77 -18.77 -25.58
N ARG A 40 6.08 -19.90 -25.67
CA ARG A 40 4.93 -20.30 -24.82
C ARG A 40 5.20 -20.09 -23.32
N SER A 41 6.40 -20.44 -22.86
CA SER A 41 6.82 -20.28 -21.46
C SER A 41 6.75 -18.83 -20.99
N LYS A 42 6.94 -17.84 -21.87
CA LYS A 42 6.79 -16.43 -21.51
C LYS A 42 5.33 -16.06 -21.27
N ILE A 43 4.38 -16.56 -22.07
CA ILE A 43 2.94 -16.34 -21.85
C ILE A 43 2.51 -16.89 -20.49
N TYR A 44 2.88 -18.13 -20.14
CA TYR A 44 2.55 -18.68 -18.82
C TYR A 44 3.08 -17.83 -17.67
N ARG A 45 4.33 -17.34 -17.76
CA ARG A 45 4.89 -16.43 -16.75
C ARG A 45 4.23 -15.05 -16.74
N ILE A 46 3.80 -14.53 -17.88
CA ILE A 46 3.04 -13.27 -17.94
C ILE A 46 1.71 -13.45 -17.21
N GLU A 47 0.98 -14.52 -17.49
CA GLU A 47 -0.31 -14.83 -16.85
C GLU A 47 -0.17 -15.10 -15.34
N ALA A 48 0.95 -15.68 -14.91
CA ALA A 48 1.32 -15.83 -13.50
C ALA A 48 1.80 -14.52 -12.84
N GLY A 49 2.01 -13.45 -13.62
CA GLY A 49 2.54 -12.18 -13.13
C GLY A 49 4.03 -12.21 -12.78
N GLU A 50 4.79 -13.13 -13.36
CA GLU A 50 6.22 -13.36 -13.10
C GLU A 50 7.11 -12.74 -14.19
N ALA A 51 6.57 -12.44 -15.36
CA ALA A 51 7.30 -11.81 -16.46
C ALA A 51 6.74 -10.41 -16.78
N PRO A 52 7.61 -9.42 -17.06
CA PRO A 52 7.18 -8.10 -17.49
C PRO A 52 6.63 -8.14 -18.92
N LEU A 53 5.77 -7.17 -19.24
CA LEU A 53 5.17 -7.01 -20.55
C LEU A 53 5.39 -5.58 -21.07
N LYS A 54 5.81 -5.43 -22.32
CA LYS A 54 5.99 -4.13 -22.97
C LYS A 54 4.63 -3.61 -23.42
N LYS A 55 4.47 -2.27 -23.48
CA LYS A 55 3.25 -1.62 -23.98
C LYS A 55 2.82 -2.16 -25.36
N VAL A 56 3.76 -2.36 -26.28
CA VAL A 56 3.47 -2.92 -27.62
C VAL A 56 2.90 -4.33 -27.54
N GLU A 57 3.47 -5.19 -26.67
CA GLU A 57 2.97 -6.56 -26.44
C GLU A 57 1.57 -6.54 -25.82
N VAL A 58 1.30 -5.63 -24.87
CA VAL A 58 -0.04 -5.44 -24.27
C VAL A 58 -1.07 -5.07 -25.34
N LEU A 59 -0.75 -4.10 -26.21
CA LEU A 59 -1.66 -3.63 -27.26
C LEU A 59 -1.96 -4.72 -28.29
N ALA A 60 -0.96 -5.52 -28.67
CA ALA A 60 -1.13 -6.64 -29.58
C ALA A 60 -2.04 -7.72 -28.98
N LEU A 61 -1.79 -8.13 -27.73
CA LEU A 61 -2.65 -9.10 -27.04
C LEU A 61 -4.07 -8.57 -26.82
N ALA A 62 -4.22 -7.30 -26.41
CA ALA A 62 -5.54 -6.68 -26.23
C ALA A 62 -6.34 -6.67 -27.54
N ARG A 63 -5.68 -6.38 -28.68
CA ARG A 63 -6.29 -6.47 -30.01
C ARG A 63 -6.69 -7.90 -30.36
N LEU A 64 -5.79 -8.86 -30.18
CA LEU A 64 -6.07 -10.28 -30.44
C LEU A 64 -7.24 -10.80 -29.61
N TYR A 65 -7.35 -10.36 -28.36
CA TYR A 65 -8.40 -10.78 -27.44
C TYR A 65 -9.70 -9.97 -27.60
N GLY A 66 -9.75 -8.99 -28.50
CA GLY A 66 -10.94 -8.14 -28.70
C GLY A 66 -11.31 -7.30 -27.47
N VAL A 67 -10.30 -6.82 -26.72
CA VAL A 67 -10.50 -5.99 -25.53
C VAL A 67 -10.85 -4.55 -25.94
N GLU A 68 -11.92 -4.01 -25.36
CA GLU A 68 -12.36 -2.62 -25.58
C GLU A 68 -11.26 -1.59 -25.25
N ALA A 69 -11.32 -0.43 -25.89
CA ALA A 69 -10.30 0.61 -25.73
C ALA A 69 -10.09 1.05 -24.27
N SER A 70 -11.18 1.24 -23.52
CA SER A 70 -11.12 1.65 -22.11
C SER A 70 -10.40 0.62 -21.21
N MET A 71 -10.61 -0.67 -21.45
CA MET A 71 -9.90 -1.73 -20.72
C MET A 71 -8.46 -1.87 -21.21
N THR A 72 -8.21 -1.65 -22.50
CA THR A 72 -6.85 -1.62 -23.05
C THR A 72 -6.00 -0.54 -22.38
N ASP A 73 -6.56 0.64 -22.12
CA ASP A 73 -5.88 1.71 -21.37
C ASP A 73 -5.52 1.26 -19.95
N VAL A 74 -6.42 0.53 -19.26
CA VAL A 74 -6.14 -0.05 -17.95
C VAL A 74 -4.99 -1.06 -18.01
N LEU A 75 -4.98 -1.96 -19.00
CA LEU A 75 -3.90 -2.93 -19.17
C LEU A 75 -2.55 -2.25 -19.45
N VAL A 76 -2.55 -1.19 -20.26
CA VAL A 76 -1.35 -0.39 -20.55
C VAL A 76 -0.85 0.34 -19.30
N ALA A 77 -1.75 0.90 -18.49
CA ALA A 77 -1.41 1.55 -17.24
C ALA A 77 -0.78 0.55 -16.26
N LEU A 78 -1.39 -0.63 -16.08
CA LEU A 78 -0.84 -1.70 -15.24
C LEU A 78 0.55 -2.13 -15.72
N ALA A 79 0.75 -2.31 -17.03
CA ALA A 79 2.05 -2.65 -17.60
C ALA A 79 3.12 -1.57 -17.36
N ALA A 80 2.75 -0.29 -17.42
CA ALA A 80 3.66 0.80 -17.08
C ALA A 80 4.04 0.76 -15.59
N GLU A 81 3.08 0.49 -14.70
CA GLU A 81 3.33 0.33 -13.27
C GLU A 81 4.25 -0.87 -12.96
N THR A 82 4.25 -1.93 -13.79
CA THR A 82 5.19 -3.07 -13.62
C THR A 82 6.66 -2.71 -13.89
N LYS A 83 6.91 -1.64 -14.65
CA LYS A 83 8.24 -1.16 -15.05
C LYS A 83 8.74 -0.02 -14.20
N ALA A 84 7.86 0.72 -13.55
CA ALA A 84 8.27 1.63 -12.50
C ALA A 84 8.96 0.77 -11.45
N GLN A 85 10.30 0.78 -11.42
CA GLN A 85 10.99 0.44 -10.19
C GLN A 85 10.33 1.29 -9.14
N GLY A 86 9.62 0.65 -8.22
CA GLY A 86 8.84 1.40 -7.25
C GLY A 86 9.79 2.33 -6.53
N TRP A 87 9.26 3.45 -6.04
CA TRP A 87 10.06 4.45 -5.33
C TRP A 87 10.91 3.83 -4.19
N TRP A 88 10.57 2.63 -3.72
CA TRP A 88 11.35 1.85 -2.76
C TRP A 88 12.73 1.40 -3.26
N ALA A 89 12.96 1.33 -4.57
CA ALA A 89 14.26 1.01 -5.16
C ALA A 89 15.35 2.03 -4.80
N THR A 90 14.98 3.25 -4.40
CA THR A 90 15.93 4.25 -3.88
C THR A 90 16.36 3.97 -2.43
N PHE A 91 15.79 2.95 -1.79
CA PHE A 91 16.03 2.56 -0.39
C PHE A 91 16.71 1.19 -0.28
N ASP A 92 17.61 0.89 -1.23
CA ASP A 92 18.29 -0.41 -1.29
C ASP A 92 18.97 -0.79 0.04
N GLY A 93 18.77 -2.04 0.47
CA GLY A 93 19.21 -2.56 1.77
C GLY A 93 18.52 -1.99 3.02
N ALA A 94 17.57 -1.06 2.91
CA ALA A 94 16.76 -0.61 4.06
C ALA A 94 15.44 -1.39 4.17
N MET A 95 14.97 -1.96 3.07
CA MET A 95 13.72 -2.70 3.00
C MET A 95 14.00 -4.21 2.85
N PRO A 96 13.46 -5.06 3.74
CA PRO A 96 13.51 -6.51 3.53
C PRO A 96 12.78 -6.91 2.23
N ASP A 97 13.28 -7.91 1.51
CA ASP A 97 12.69 -8.37 0.23
C ASP A 97 11.21 -8.72 0.35
N TRP A 98 10.79 -9.35 1.45
CA TRP A 98 9.39 -9.69 1.70
C TRP A 98 8.48 -8.46 1.82
N PHE A 99 9.04 -7.31 2.21
CA PHE A 99 8.30 -6.08 2.42
C PHE A 99 7.99 -5.35 1.11
N GLU A 100 8.74 -5.60 0.04
CA GLU A 100 8.49 -5.03 -1.28
C GLU A 100 7.08 -5.39 -1.79
N LEU A 101 6.70 -6.67 -1.66
CA LEU A 101 5.38 -7.14 -2.05
C LEU A 101 4.29 -6.43 -1.25
N TYR A 102 4.49 -6.29 0.07
CA TYR A 102 3.54 -5.59 0.94
C TYR A 102 3.35 -4.14 0.51
N VAL A 103 4.43 -3.39 0.28
CA VAL A 103 4.36 -1.98 -0.16
C VAL A 103 3.67 -1.86 -1.52
N SER A 104 3.85 -2.82 -2.42
CA SER A 104 3.14 -2.83 -3.69
C SER A 104 1.63 -3.08 -3.54
N LEU A 105 1.22 -3.96 -2.60
CA LEU A 105 -0.18 -4.18 -2.23
C LEU A 105 -0.78 -2.94 -1.57
N GLU A 106 -0.06 -2.36 -0.62
CA GLU A 106 -0.44 -1.13 0.08
C GLU A 106 -0.67 0.02 -0.91
N ALA A 107 0.22 0.18 -1.91
CA ALA A 107 0.09 1.20 -2.93
C ALA A 107 -1.10 0.96 -3.89
N ALA A 108 -1.43 -0.29 -4.21
CA ALA A 108 -2.53 -0.63 -5.11
C ALA A 108 -3.90 -0.67 -4.41
N ALA A 109 -3.94 -0.67 -3.07
CA ALA A 109 -5.17 -0.81 -2.31
C ALA A 109 -6.14 0.36 -2.51
N SER A 110 -7.43 0.05 -2.58
CA SER A 110 -8.53 1.01 -2.44
C SER A 110 -8.97 1.20 -0.98
N GLU A 111 -8.68 0.22 -0.13
CA GLU A 111 -9.03 0.19 1.29
C GLU A 111 -7.94 -0.52 2.10
N LEU A 112 -7.62 0.03 3.27
CA LEU A 112 -6.68 -0.49 4.24
C LEU A 112 -7.36 -0.56 5.60
N ARG A 113 -7.38 -1.75 6.21
CA ARG A 113 -7.88 -1.95 7.57
C ARG A 113 -6.76 -2.49 8.44
N GLN A 114 -6.47 -1.82 9.54
CA GLN A 114 -5.40 -2.19 10.45
C GLN A 114 -5.89 -2.24 11.90
N TYR A 115 -5.41 -3.23 12.64
CA TYR A 115 -5.54 -3.30 14.09
C TYR A 115 -4.13 -3.25 14.68
N GLU A 116 -3.86 -2.25 15.51
CA GLU A 116 -2.55 -2.05 16.10
C GLU A 116 -2.64 -1.96 17.63
N PRO A 117 -2.22 -3.02 18.36
CA PRO A 117 -2.32 -3.07 19.81
C PRO A 117 -1.12 -2.46 20.56
N VAL A 118 0.01 -2.25 19.89
CA VAL A 118 1.29 -1.91 20.57
C VAL A 118 1.85 -0.55 20.16
N ILE A 119 1.73 -0.19 18.88
CA ILE A 119 2.31 1.02 18.31
C ILE A 119 1.33 1.72 17.38
N VAL A 120 1.56 3.00 17.13
CA VAL A 120 0.83 3.74 16.10
C VAL A 120 1.14 3.11 14.72
N PRO A 121 0.13 2.84 13.86
CA PRO A 121 0.35 2.27 12.53
C PRO A 121 1.30 3.11 11.70
N GLY A 122 2.17 2.46 10.93
CA GLY A 122 3.26 3.13 10.21
C GLY A 122 2.82 4.30 9.32
N LEU A 123 1.66 4.19 8.67
CA LEU A 123 1.11 5.26 7.82
C LEU A 123 0.64 6.49 8.61
N LEU A 124 0.42 6.37 9.92
CA LEU A 124 -0.01 7.43 10.81
C LEU A 124 1.11 7.98 11.70
N GLN A 125 2.32 7.40 11.63
CA GLN A 125 3.45 7.85 12.43
C GLN A 125 3.98 9.21 11.95
N THR A 126 4.48 10.02 12.89
CA THR A 126 5.31 11.18 12.55
C THR A 126 6.75 10.73 12.31
N GLU A 127 7.56 11.62 11.72
CA GLU A 127 8.99 11.39 11.54
C GLU A 127 9.68 11.12 12.88
N GLU A 128 9.41 11.94 13.89
CA GLU A 128 9.96 11.81 15.24
C GLU A 128 9.58 10.48 15.91
N TYR A 129 8.32 10.05 15.76
CA TYR A 129 7.86 8.75 16.27
C TYR A 129 8.59 7.61 15.57
N ALA A 130 8.69 7.67 14.24
CA ALA A 130 9.33 6.62 13.44
C ALA A 130 10.82 6.50 13.78
N ALA A 131 11.53 7.63 13.90
CA ALA A 131 12.93 7.67 14.28
C ALA A 131 13.15 7.07 15.68
N ALA A 132 12.37 7.51 16.67
CA ALA A 132 12.44 7.00 18.03
C ALA A 132 12.17 5.49 18.11
N LEU A 133 11.19 5.00 17.32
CA LEU A 133 10.90 3.58 17.22
C LEU A 133 12.07 2.79 16.61
N PHE A 134 12.68 3.27 15.53
CA PHE A 134 13.79 2.59 14.87
C PHE A 134 15.08 2.63 15.71
N GLN A 135 15.31 3.70 16.47
CA GLN A 135 16.45 3.82 17.39
C GLN A 135 16.36 2.82 18.56
N ALA A 136 15.14 2.39 18.94
CA ALA A 136 14.94 1.43 20.02
C ALA A 136 15.44 0.02 19.68
N PHE A 137 15.75 -0.27 18.42
CA PHE A 137 16.35 -1.52 17.95
C PHE A 137 17.88 -1.39 17.98
N PRO A 138 18.58 -2.09 18.89
CA PRO A 138 20.03 -1.92 19.11
C PRO A 138 20.91 -2.24 17.89
N GLU A 139 20.40 -3.03 16.95
CA GLU A 139 21.08 -3.41 15.72
C GLU A 139 21.13 -2.29 14.67
N ASN A 140 20.31 -1.25 14.81
CA ASN A 140 20.27 -0.15 13.85
C ASN A 140 21.32 0.91 14.17
N THR A 141 22.15 1.23 13.18
CA THR A 141 23.02 2.42 13.20
C THR A 141 22.20 3.69 12.96
N ASP A 142 22.72 4.85 13.34
CA ASP A 142 22.06 6.14 13.11
C ASP A 142 21.76 6.38 11.61
N GLU A 143 22.63 5.93 10.72
CA GLU A 143 22.40 5.97 9.27
C GLU A 143 21.23 5.07 8.87
N GLN A 144 21.15 3.85 9.41
CA GLN A 144 20.02 2.94 9.16
C GLN A 144 18.71 3.54 9.68
N VAL A 145 18.70 4.13 10.88
CA VAL A 145 17.54 4.82 11.45
C VAL A 145 17.07 5.95 10.53
N ALA A 146 17.99 6.78 10.03
CA ALA A 146 17.65 7.86 9.10
C ALA A 146 17.02 7.33 7.81
N ARG A 147 17.60 6.28 7.19
CA ARG A 147 17.06 5.69 5.96
C ARG A 147 15.69 5.03 6.19
N LEU A 148 15.52 4.29 7.27
CA LEU A 148 14.26 3.63 7.64
C LEU A 148 13.15 4.65 7.94
N THR A 149 13.51 5.76 8.60
CA THR A 149 12.59 6.87 8.86
C THR A 149 12.16 7.54 7.57
N ALA A 150 13.10 7.83 6.66
CA ALA A 150 12.77 8.42 5.36
C ALA A 150 11.92 7.48 4.50
N LEU A 151 12.18 6.16 4.54
CA LEU A 151 11.34 5.13 3.93
C LEU A 151 9.91 5.18 4.50
N ARG A 152 9.75 5.27 5.83
CA ARG A 152 8.45 5.40 6.51
C ARG A 152 7.68 6.64 6.02
N MET A 153 8.36 7.79 5.96
CA MET A 153 7.73 9.06 5.55
C MET A 153 7.38 9.07 4.06
N GLN A 154 8.20 8.44 3.22
CA GLN A 154 7.91 8.26 1.81
C GLN A 154 6.66 7.38 1.61
N ARG A 155 6.52 6.27 2.36
CA ARG A 155 5.32 5.41 2.34
C ARG A 155 4.05 6.16 2.74
N GLN A 156 4.13 7.00 3.77
CA GLN A 156 3.00 7.80 4.25
C GLN A 156 2.41 8.72 3.16
N ARG A 157 3.19 9.12 2.15
CA ARG A 157 2.70 9.93 1.01
C ARG A 157 1.56 9.26 0.26
N LEU A 158 1.39 7.94 0.38
CA LEU A 158 0.23 7.21 -0.12
C LEU A 158 -1.11 7.83 0.31
N LEU A 159 -1.21 8.33 1.54
CA LEU A 159 -2.44 8.93 2.06
C LEU A 159 -2.73 10.33 1.47
N ALA A 160 -1.72 10.98 0.90
CA ALA A 160 -1.80 12.33 0.35
C ALA A 160 -1.74 12.37 -1.19
N ARG A 161 -1.61 11.22 -1.86
CA ARG A 161 -1.53 11.16 -3.33
C ARG A 161 -2.81 11.70 -3.97
N ARG A 162 -2.68 12.28 -5.18
CA ARG A 162 -3.84 12.80 -5.94
C ARG A 162 -4.45 11.76 -6.88
N ALA A 163 -3.60 10.95 -7.51
CA ALA A 163 -4.00 9.93 -8.46
C ALA A 163 -3.08 8.70 -8.34
N PRO A 164 -3.63 7.47 -8.32
CA PRO A 164 -5.05 7.16 -8.12
C PRO A 164 -5.52 7.66 -6.74
N ARG A 165 -6.84 7.66 -6.48
CA ARG A 165 -7.40 8.13 -5.20
C ARG A 165 -6.67 7.45 -4.02
N PRO A 166 -6.35 8.17 -2.93
CA PRO A 166 -5.75 7.53 -1.74
C PRO A 166 -6.73 6.49 -1.17
N PRO A 167 -6.20 5.38 -0.60
CA PRO A 167 -7.04 4.34 -0.01
C PRO A 167 -7.86 4.89 1.16
N ALA A 168 -9.05 4.34 1.37
CA ALA A 168 -9.75 4.50 2.65
C ALA A 168 -8.95 3.77 3.74
N LEU A 169 -8.64 4.45 4.84
CA LEU A 169 -7.84 3.89 5.93
C LEU A 169 -8.69 3.81 7.20
N ASP A 170 -9.00 2.59 7.63
CA ASP A 170 -9.66 2.30 8.90
C ASP A 170 -8.65 1.68 9.87
N VAL A 171 -8.52 2.30 11.05
CA VAL A 171 -7.58 1.85 12.07
C VAL A 171 -8.30 1.67 13.40
N ILE A 172 -8.14 0.49 13.98
CA ILE A 172 -8.50 0.19 15.36
C ILE A 172 -7.23 0.26 16.20
N LEU A 173 -7.20 1.18 17.17
CA LEU A 173 -6.09 1.36 18.10
C LEU A 173 -6.49 0.90 19.50
N ASP A 174 -5.59 0.19 20.15
CA ASP A 174 -5.66 0.05 21.61
C ASP A 174 -5.37 1.41 22.28
N GLU A 175 -6.11 1.74 23.35
CA GLU A 175 -5.97 3.01 24.07
C GLU A 175 -4.55 3.19 24.64
N GLY A 176 -3.89 2.09 25.01
CA GLY A 176 -2.52 2.06 25.51
C GLY A 176 -1.51 2.61 24.51
N VAL A 177 -1.76 2.47 23.21
CA VAL A 177 -0.88 3.00 22.15
C VAL A 177 -0.75 4.52 22.23
N LEU A 178 -1.83 5.23 22.58
CA LEU A 178 -1.82 6.69 22.65
C LEU A 178 -1.10 7.21 23.90
N ARG A 179 -0.96 6.37 24.92
CA ARG A 179 -0.40 6.73 26.24
C ARG A 179 1.00 6.20 26.47
N ARG A 180 1.42 5.19 25.71
CA ARG A 180 2.73 4.58 25.86
C ARG A 180 3.83 5.55 25.42
N PRO A 181 4.81 5.87 26.29
CA PRO A 181 5.96 6.66 25.87
C PRO A 181 6.84 5.83 24.95
N ILE A 182 7.50 6.49 23.99
CA ILE A 182 8.57 5.91 23.19
C ILE A 182 9.87 6.55 23.62
N ALA A 183 10.88 5.71 23.87
CA ALA A 183 12.20 6.16 24.27
C ALA A 183 12.77 7.15 23.24
N GLY A 184 13.28 8.30 23.69
CA GLY A 184 13.79 9.35 22.82
C GLY A 184 12.75 10.36 22.32
N MET A 185 11.45 10.16 22.59
CA MET A 185 10.39 11.11 22.21
C MET A 185 9.91 11.93 23.42
N GLN A 186 9.76 13.26 23.27
CA GLN A 186 9.16 14.09 24.31
C GLN A 186 7.63 14.10 24.17
N GLY A 187 6.92 13.42 25.08
CA GLY A 187 5.46 13.40 25.16
C GLY A 187 4.80 12.08 24.77
N SER A 188 3.49 11.98 24.97
CA SER A 188 2.70 10.79 24.62
C SER A 188 2.34 10.77 23.13
N SER A 189 2.30 9.59 22.51
CA SER A 189 2.00 9.40 21.08
C SER A 189 0.69 10.05 20.62
N GLY A 190 -0.31 10.16 21.50
CA GLY A 190 -1.59 10.82 21.20
C GLY A 190 -1.49 12.32 20.91
N ALA A 191 -0.49 13.02 21.44
CA ALA A 191 -0.32 14.47 21.22
C ALA A 191 0.13 14.78 19.78
N LEU A 192 0.92 13.89 19.17
CA LEU A 192 1.43 14.06 17.81
C LEU A 192 0.42 13.66 16.72
N LEU A 193 -0.52 12.79 17.05
CA LEU A 193 -1.56 12.31 16.13
C LEU A 193 -2.69 13.32 15.89
N GLY A 194 -2.84 14.32 16.77
CA GLY A 194 -3.98 15.26 16.77
C GLY A 194 -4.13 16.10 15.50
N HIS A 195 -3.13 16.16 14.63
CA HIS A 195 -3.14 16.95 13.39
C HIS A 195 -3.41 16.12 12.12
N ARG A 196 -3.45 14.78 12.21
CA ARG A 196 -3.42 13.90 11.04
C ARG A 196 -4.41 12.74 11.05
N THR A 197 -5.28 12.65 12.07
CA THR A 197 -6.33 11.65 12.10
C THR A 197 -7.44 11.98 11.08
N PRO A 198 -7.84 11.02 10.22
CA PRO A 198 -9.08 11.14 9.47
C PRO A 198 -10.24 11.38 10.44
N ARG A 199 -11.20 12.22 10.06
CA ARG A 199 -12.29 12.73 10.91
C ARG A 199 -13.22 11.67 11.53
N THR A 200 -12.99 10.39 11.28
CA THR A 200 -13.78 9.26 11.78
C THR A 200 -12.90 8.21 12.47
N CYS A 201 -12.16 8.62 13.51
CA CYS A 201 -11.84 7.66 14.57
C CYS A 201 -13.13 7.43 15.38
N THR A 202 -13.90 6.39 15.04
CA THR A 202 -14.94 5.87 15.94
C THR A 202 -14.25 5.18 17.10
N CYS A 203 -13.74 5.98 18.03
CA CYS A 203 -13.45 5.49 19.38
C CYS A 203 -14.79 5.04 19.96
N GLY A 204 -14.98 3.74 20.12
CA GLY A 204 -16.17 3.13 20.75
C GLY A 204 -16.38 3.52 22.21
N TYR A 205 -15.60 4.47 22.73
CA TYR A 205 -15.74 4.99 24.08
C TYR A 205 -16.58 6.27 24.08
N SER A 206 -17.90 6.09 24.03
CA SER A 206 -18.86 7.15 24.33
C SER A 206 -18.71 7.57 25.80
N ARG A 207 -17.76 8.46 26.09
CA ARG A 207 -17.72 9.19 27.37
C ARG A 207 -18.92 10.13 27.41
N SER A 208 -19.99 9.64 28.05
CA SER A 208 -21.14 10.37 28.54
C SER A 208 -20.72 11.52 29.48
N ARG A 209 -20.23 12.63 28.90
CA ARG A 209 -19.98 13.89 29.63
C ARG A 209 -20.89 15.04 29.18
N ARG A 210 -22.08 14.73 28.64
CA ARG A 210 -23.15 15.71 28.36
C ARG A 210 -24.47 15.37 29.05
N ALA A 211 -24.44 14.92 30.31
CA ALA A 211 -25.66 14.63 31.09
C ALA A 211 -25.59 15.09 32.56
N ARG A 212 -24.94 16.22 32.87
CA ARG A 212 -24.99 16.80 34.23
C ARG A 212 -25.28 18.31 34.35
N THR A 213 -25.52 19.03 33.25
CA THR A 213 -25.89 20.46 33.32
C THR A 213 -27.35 20.79 32.97
N ALA A 214 -28.17 19.79 32.62
CA ALA A 214 -29.60 20.01 32.31
C ALA A 214 -30.56 19.66 33.48
N ARG A 215 -30.08 19.26 34.66
CA ARG A 215 -30.92 18.90 35.83
C ARG A 215 -30.92 19.91 36.99
N ARG A 216 -30.39 21.12 36.78
CA ARG A 216 -30.43 22.22 37.78
C ARG A 216 -31.35 23.39 37.44
N ARG A 217 -32.12 23.33 36.34
CA ARG A 217 -33.11 24.36 35.97
C ARG A 217 -34.58 23.96 36.15
N ALA A 218 -34.86 22.78 36.70
CA ALA A 218 -36.22 22.31 36.99
C ALA A 218 -36.49 22.13 38.51
N ALA A 219 -35.84 22.95 39.35
CA ALA A 219 -36.06 22.99 40.81
C ALA A 219 -36.09 24.43 41.34
N ARG A 220 -36.57 25.36 40.50
CA ARG A 220 -36.94 26.74 40.85
C ARG A 220 -38.18 27.13 40.05
N SER A 221 -39.26 26.43 40.32
CA SER A 221 -40.65 26.79 40.01
C SER A 221 -41.50 26.20 41.11
#